data_AF-A0A923XMK2-F1
#
_entry.id   AF-A0A923XMK2-F1
#
_cell.length_a   1.000
_cell.length_b   1.000
_cell.length_c   1.000
_cell.angle_alpha   90.00
_cell.angle_beta   90.00
_cell.angle_gamma   90.00
#
_symmetry.space_group_name_H-M   'P 1'
#
loop_
_entity.id
_entity.type
_entity.pdbx_description
1 polymer ?
#
loop_
_entity_poly.entity_id
_entity_poly.type
_entity_poly.pdbx_seq_one_letter_code
_entity_poly.pdbx_strand_id
1 'polypeptide(L)'
;MQHFTDAMIDGLLDAPSAQAALTDAFRSFGQGRAAMQPRIRSQTGGVKLSTLGAVLPDQGFAGAKVYTTIDGQFNFVILLFSSADGRVLA
;
A
#
# COMPACT_ATOMS: atom_id res chain seq x y z
N MET A 1 -15.16 6.94 0.74
CA MET A 1 -13.70 6.70 0.69
C MET A 1 -13.14 7.66 -0.34
N GLN A 2 -12.09 8.41 0.01
CA GLN A 2 -11.48 9.35 -0.92
C GLN A 2 -10.69 8.58 -1.99
N HIS A 3 -10.94 8.81 -3.27
CA HIS A 3 -10.08 8.25 -4.32
C HIS A 3 -9.02 9.27 -4.73
N PHE A 4 -7.75 8.86 -4.76
CA PHE A 4 -6.64 9.67 -5.24
C PHE A 4 -6.18 9.13 -6.60
N THR A 5 -6.16 10.01 -7.61
CA THR A 5 -5.57 9.71 -8.92
C THR A 5 -4.09 10.09 -8.94
N ASP A 6 -3.34 9.56 -9.90
CA ASP A 6 -1.92 9.92 -10.07
C ASP A 6 -1.74 11.43 -10.21
N ALA A 7 -2.59 12.10 -10.99
CA ALA A 7 -2.55 13.57 -11.15
C ALA A 7 -2.76 14.34 -9.83
N MET A 8 -3.54 13.79 -8.89
CA MET A 8 -3.68 14.38 -7.55
C MET A 8 -2.42 14.17 -6.71
N ILE A 9 -1.79 13.00 -6.83
CA ILE A 9 -0.59 12.64 -6.06
C ILE A 9 0.64 13.40 -6.56
N ASP A 10 0.78 13.61 -7.86
CA ASP A 10 1.93 14.30 -8.48
C ASP A 10 2.13 15.72 -7.95
N GLY A 11 1.04 16.40 -7.57
CA GLY A 11 1.10 17.74 -6.97
C GLY A 11 1.29 17.77 -5.46
N LEU A 12 1.27 16.61 -4.79
CA LEU A 12 1.26 16.51 -3.33
C LEU A 12 2.52 15.85 -2.75
N LEU A 13 3.23 15.05 -3.53
CA LEU A 13 4.43 14.33 -3.08
C LEU A 13 5.71 14.96 -3.62
N ASP A 14 6.71 15.08 -2.73
CA ASP A 14 8.08 15.38 -3.11
C ASP A 14 9.04 14.24 -2.69
N ALA A 15 10.23 14.20 -3.28
CA ALA A 15 11.20 13.16 -2.98
C ALA A 15 11.65 13.14 -1.50
N PRO A 16 11.91 14.29 -0.83
CA PRO A 16 12.29 14.30 0.59
C PRO A 16 11.21 13.72 1.52
N SER A 17 9.94 14.09 1.36
CA SER A 17 8.83 13.58 2.18
C SER A 17 8.63 12.08 1.99
N ALA A 18 8.73 11.59 0.76
CA ALA A 18 8.68 10.16 0.46
C ALA A 18 9.82 9.38 1.14
N GLN A 19 11.05 9.90 1.07
CA GLN A 19 12.22 9.28 1.73
C GLN A 19 12.07 9.23 3.25
N ALA A 20 11.55 10.29 3.87
CA ALA A 20 11.31 10.34 5.31
C ALA A 20 10.27 9.29 5.73
N ALA A 21 9.11 9.26 5.05
CA ALA A 21 8.05 8.30 5.34
C ALA A 21 8.51 6.83 5.20
N LEU A 22 9.27 6.53 4.15
CA LEU A 22 9.86 5.20 3.94
C LEU A 22 10.88 4.85 5.04
N THR A 23 11.77 5.80 5.38
CA THR A 23 12.79 5.60 6.42
C THR A 23 12.15 5.23 7.76
N ASP A 24 11.10 5.95 8.16
CA ASP A 24 10.38 5.66 9.40
C ASP A 24 9.66 4.31 9.34
N ALA A 25 9.08 3.95 8.18
CA ALA A 25 8.41 2.66 8.00
C ALA A 25 9.38 1.49 8.14
N PHE A 26 10.55 1.57 7.50
CA PHE A 26 11.61 0.57 7.62
C PHE A 26 12.17 0.50 9.04
N ARG A 27 12.31 1.63 9.73
CA ARG A 27 12.74 1.66 11.14
C ARG A 27 11.73 0.92 12.03
N SER A 28 10.43 1.23 11.92
CA SER A 28 9.39 0.54 12.68
C SER A 28 9.34 -0.95 12.36
N PHE A 29 9.52 -1.33 11.09
CA PHE A 29 9.57 -2.74 10.69
C PHE A 29 10.78 -3.48 11.28
N GLY A 30 11.98 -2.88 11.21
CA GLY A 30 13.19 -3.44 11.81
C GLY A 30 13.12 -3.60 13.33
N GLN A 31 12.25 -2.83 13.99
CA GLN A 31 11.99 -2.89 15.43
C GLN A 31 10.81 -3.80 15.80
N GLY A 32 10.18 -4.48 14.83
CA GLY A 32 8.99 -5.31 15.08
C GLY A 32 7.73 -4.53 15.45
N ARG A 33 7.70 -3.20 15.23
CA ARG A 33 6.55 -2.32 15.47
C ARG A 33 5.68 -2.11 14.23
N ALA A 34 6.04 -2.78 13.14
CA ALA A 34 5.26 -2.87 11.91
C ALA A 34 5.29 -4.30 11.37
N ALA A 35 4.32 -4.64 10.52
CA ALA A 35 4.24 -5.93 9.86
C ALA A 35 3.94 -5.78 8.37
N MET A 36 4.36 -6.75 7.57
CA MET A 36 4.08 -6.82 6.13
C MET A 36 3.38 -8.13 5.79
N GLN A 37 2.37 -8.05 4.93
CA GLN A 37 1.85 -9.21 4.24
C GLN A 37 2.75 -9.49 3.04
N PRO A 38 3.34 -10.70 2.92
CA PRO A 38 4.13 -11.07 1.76
C PRO A 38 3.23 -11.09 0.52
N ARG A 39 3.84 -10.89 -0.65
CA ARG A 39 3.08 -10.88 -1.90
C ARG A 39 2.48 -12.26 -2.17
N ILE A 40 1.16 -12.34 -2.20
CA ILE A 40 0.40 -13.54 -2.59
C ILE A 40 -0.12 -13.35 -4.02
N ARG A 41 -0.11 -14.43 -4.79
CA ARG A 41 -0.58 -14.46 -6.17
C ARG A 41 -1.59 -15.59 -6.34
N SER A 42 -2.76 -15.26 -6.84
CA SER A 42 -3.80 -16.20 -7.26
C SER A 42 -3.96 -16.09 -8.78
N GLN A 43 -4.15 -17.20 -9.48
CA GLN A 43 -4.22 -17.19 -10.95
C GLN A 43 -5.20 -18.23 -11.48
N THR A 44 -5.98 -17.84 -12.49
CA THR A 44 -6.77 -18.74 -13.34
C THR A 44 -7.05 -18.08 -14.69
N GLY A 45 -7.17 -18.88 -15.76
CA GLY A 45 -7.60 -18.37 -17.07
C GLY A 45 -6.78 -17.19 -17.62
N GLY A 46 -5.46 -17.17 -17.40
CA GLY A 46 -4.59 -16.06 -17.83
C GLY A 46 -4.65 -14.78 -16.98
N VAL A 47 -5.59 -14.70 -16.02
CA VAL A 47 -5.74 -13.58 -15.09
C VAL A 47 -5.01 -13.90 -13.79
N LYS A 48 -4.11 -13.00 -13.37
CA LYS A 48 -3.47 -13.05 -12.05
C LYS A 48 -4.07 -11.96 -11.18
N LEU A 49 -4.39 -12.29 -9.93
CA LEU A 49 -4.67 -11.34 -8.86
C LEU A 49 -3.52 -11.41 -7.86
N SER A 50 -2.98 -10.27 -7.48
CA SER A 50 -1.89 -10.20 -6.52
C SER A 50 -2.22 -9.23 -5.39
N THR A 51 -1.87 -9.63 -4.17
CA THR A 51 -2.04 -8.82 -2.96
C THR A 51 -0.73 -8.74 -2.20
N LEU A 52 -0.47 -7.59 -1.60
CA LEU A 52 0.54 -7.36 -0.57
C LEU A 52 0.05 -6.22 0.31
N GLY A 53 0.57 -6.10 1.52
CA GLY A 53 0.09 -5.09 2.46
C GLY A 53 1.05 -4.82 3.59
N ALA A 54 0.72 -3.83 4.41
CA ALA A 54 1.47 -3.46 5.59
C ALA A 54 0.55 -2.95 6.70
N VAL A 55 0.99 -3.14 7.94
CA VAL A 55 0.42 -2.55 9.15
C VAL A 55 1.51 -1.67 9.77
N LEU A 56 1.27 -0.36 9.82
CA LEU A 56 2.22 0.68 10.24
C LEU A 56 1.60 1.58 11.33
N PRO A 57 1.38 1.08 12.57
CA PRO A 57 0.66 1.83 13.60
C PRO A 57 1.36 3.14 14.02
N ASP A 58 2.70 3.16 14.03
CA ASP A 58 3.48 4.38 14.33
C ASP A 58 3.24 5.51 13.32
N GLN A 59 2.80 5.17 12.10
CA GLN A 59 2.39 6.14 11.07
C GLN A 59 0.87 6.32 10.99
N GLY A 60 0.08 5.55 11.76
CA GLY A 60 -1.38 5.66 11.80
C GLY A 60 -2.13 4.89 10.71
N PHE A 61 -1.45 4.02 9.95
CA PHE A 61 -2.03 3.39 8.76
C PHE A 61 -1.89 1.87 8.72
N ALA A 62 -2.86 1.23 8.09
CA ALA A 62 -2.73 -0.12 7.52
C ALA A 62 -3.25 -0.08 6.08
N GLY A 63 -2.78 -0.97 5.22
CA GLY A 63 -3.21 -0.96 3.84
C GLY A 63 -2.77 -2.16 3.03
N ALA A 64 -3.34 -2.26 1.83
CA ALA A 64 -3.02 -3.30 0.87
C ALA A 64 -2.95 -2.72 -0.54
N LYS A 65 -1.98 -3.20 -1.32
CA LYS A 65 -1.95 -3.03 -2.76
C LYS A 65 -2.51 -4.30 -3.40
N VAL A 66 -3.59 -4.14 -4.15
CA VAL A 66 -4.25 -5.21 -4.90
C VAL A 66 -4.13 -4.87 -6.38
N TYR A 67 -3.72 -5.85 -7.20
CA TYR A 67 -3.56 -5.58 -8.62
C TYR A 67 -3.78 -6.81 -9.48
N THR A 68 -4.25 -6.59 -10.70
CA THR A 68 -4.35 -7.63 -11.71
C THR A 68 -3.09 -7.68 -12.57
N THR A 69 -2.81 -8.85 -13.13
CA THR A 69 -1.87 -9.00 -14.25
C THR A 69 -2.51 -9.81 -15.36
N ILE A 70 -2.65 -9.22 -16.53
CA ILE A 70 -3.23 -9.82 -17.75
C ILE A 70 -2.30 -9.46 -18.90
N ASP A 71 -1.81 -10.45 -19.65
CA ASP A 71 -0.89 -10.25 -20.78
C ASP A 71 0.33 -9.36 -20.45
N GLY A 72 0.84 -9.49 -19.22
CA GLY A 72 1.98 -8.71 -18.73
C GLY A 72 1.64 -7.28 -18.28
N GLN A 73 0.41 -6.83 -18.44
CA GLN A 73 -0.07 -5.50 -18.03
C GLN A 73 -0.57 -5.51 -16.59
N PHE A 74 -0.32 -4.43 -15.85
CA PHE A 74 -0.68 -4.30 -14.44
C PHE A 74 -1.70 -3.17 -14.22
N ASN A 75 -2.72 -3.42 -13.40
CA ASN A 75 -3.67 -2.40 -12.96
C ASN A 75 -3.79 -2.46 -11.43
N PHE A 76 -3.53 -1.34 -10.76
CA PHE A 76 -3.35 -1.29 -9.30
C PHE A 76 -4.48 -0.54 -8.61
N VAL A 77 -4.81 -1.01 -7.41
CA VAL A 77 -5.58 -0.27 -6.40
C VAL A 77 -4.82 -0.37 -5.08
N ILE A 78 -4.70 0.75 -4.37
CA ILE A 78 -4.19 0.78 -3.00
C ILE A 78 -5.38 1.13 -2.10
N LEU A 79 -5.61 0.30 -1.09
CA LEU A 79 -6.61 0.51 -0.06
C LEU A 79 -5.91 0.95 1.22
N LEU A 80 -6.36 2.05 1.81
CA LEU A 80 -5.80 2.63 3.02
C LEU A 80 -6.84 2.63 4.15
N PHE A 81 -6.41 2.20 5.33
CA PHE A 81 -7.20 2.11 6.55
C PHE A 81 -6.50 2.88 7.66
N SER A 82 -7.27 3.44 8.59
CA SER A 82 -6.70 3.93 9.84
C SER A 82 -6.30 2.75 10.71
N SER A 83 -5.08 2.76 11.25
CA SER A 83 -4.68 1.77 12.25
C SER A 83 -5.27 2.05 13.64
N ALA A 84 -5.92 3.20 13.85
CA ALA A 84 -6.51 3.58 15.12
C ALA A 84 -7.88 2.94 15.36
N ASP A 85 -8.72 2.88 14.31
CA ASP A 85 -10.09 2.37 14.40
C ASP A 85 -10.51 1.42 13.27
N GLY A 86 -9.60 1.14 12.31
CA GLY A 86 -9.85 0.20 11.21
C GLY A 86 -10.77 0.75 10.11
N ARG A 87 -11.18 2.02 10.16
CA ARG A 87 -12.05 2.57 9.11
C ARG A 87 -11.29 2.72 7.79
N VAL A 88 -12.02 2.57 6.69
CA VAL A 88 -11.51 2.82 5.34
C VAL A 88 -11.29 4.33 5.14
N LEU A 89 -10.11 4.71 4.66
CA LEU A 89 -9.73 6.10 4.39
C LEU A 89 -9.81 6.42 2.89
N ALA A 90 -9.04 5.68 2.09
CA ALA A 90 -8.82 5.93 0.67
C ALA A 90 -8.60 4.65 -0.14
#